data_AF-X1RTF1-F1
#
_entry.id   AF-X1RTF1-F1
#
_cell.length_a   1.000
_cell.length_b   1.000
_cell.length_c   1.000
_cell.angle_alpha   90.00
_cell.angle_beta   90.00
_cell.angle_gamma   90.00
#
_symmetry.space_group_name_H-M   'P 1'
#
loop_
_entity.id
_entity.type
_entity.pdbx_description
1 polymer ?
#
loop_
_entity_poly.entity_id
_entity_poly.type
_entity_poly.pdbx_seq_one_letter_code
_entity_poly.pdbx_strand_id
1 'polypeptide(L)'
;GIELGVPPACPPVVFHHVDATGVGEPVSSFLRQALGSKVIPFTFTQRSKSELGFNLLAAINSGRLKVYKGDGSAESQEFWQEMEKARSQYRPNQTMNFYVDPAQGHDDFLMSLALTVEAASQYVPRGARGSMTE
;
A
#
# COMPACT_ATOMS: atom_id res chain seq x y z
N GLY A 1 -35.76 17.94 23.28
CA GLY A 1 -34.88 17.79 22.11
C GLY A 1 -34.22 16.44 22.23
N ILE A 2 -34.52 15.52 21.32
CA ILE A 2 -33.89 14.20 21.30
C ILE A 2 -32.61 14.35 20.48
N GLU A 3 -31.44 14.23 21.11
CA GLU A 3 -30.18 14.08 20.39
C GLU A 3 -30.23 12.75 19.63
N LEU A 4 -30.45 12.83 18.32
CA LEU A 4 -30.23 11.70 17.41
C LEU A 4 -28.72 11.42 17.39
N GLY A 5 -28.29 10.47 18.22
CA GLY A 5 -26.92 9.96 18.19
C GLY A 5 -26.62 9.43 16.80
N VAL A 6 -25.72 10.09 16.07
CA VAL A 6 -25.20 9.60 14.81
C VAL A 6 -24.55 8.24 15.10
N PRO A 7 -24.98 7.14 14.46
CA PRO A 7 -24.36 5.84 14.71
C PRO A 7 -22.87 5.92 14.34
N PRO A 8 -21.97 5.22 15.06
CA PRO A 8 -20.56 5.21 14.73
C PRO A 8 -20.38 4.76 13.28
N ALA A 9 -19.63 5.55 12.51
CA ALA A 9 -19.34 5.22 11.12
C ALA A 9 -18.72 3.81 11.06
N CYS A 10 -19.26 2.95 10.19
CA CYS A 10 -18.70 1.63 10.00
C CYS A 10 -17.27 1.78 9.46
N PRO A 11 -16.24 1.19 10.12
CA PRO A 11 -14.88 1.35 9.67
C PRO A 11 -14.71 0.82 8.24
N PRO A 12 -13.90 1.49 7.40
CA PRO A 12 -13.69 1.05 6.04
C PRO A 12 -13.05 -0.34 5.98
N VAL A 13 -13.28 -1.05 4.87
CA VAL A 13 -12.53 -2.28 4.59
C VAL A 13 -11.15 -1.87 4.11
N VAL A 14 -10.16 -2.03 4.96
CA VAL A 14 -8.75 -1.87 4.61
C VAL A 14 -8.22 -3.25 4.24
N PHE A 15 -7.65 -3.35 3.05
CA PHE A 15 -6.90 -4.51 2.61
C PHE A 15 -5.42 -4.27 2.89
N HIS A 16 -4.70 -5.35 3.22
CA HIS A 16 -3.28 -5.35 3.47
C HIS A 16 -2.62 -6.26 2.43
N HIS A 17 -1.82 -5.67 1.55
CA HIS A 17 -0.99 -6.47 0.64
C HIS A 17 0.28 -6.88 1.36
N VAL A 18 0.64 -8.16 1.27
CA VAL A 18 1.84 -8.72 1.91
C VAL A 18 2.64 -9.46 0.85
N ASP A 19 3.95 -9.22 0.80
CA ASP A 19 4.84 -9.99 -0.08
C ASP A 19 4.74 -11.48 0.27
N ALA A 20 4.30 -12.27 -0.72
CA ALA A 20 4.15 -13.71 -0.62
C ALA A 20 5.17 -14.44 -1.52
N THR A 21 6.28 -13.79 -1.88
CA THR A 21 7.37 -14.42 -2.63
C THR A 21 8.45 -14.99 -1.72
N GLY A 22 8.90 -16.21 -2.04
CA GLY A 22 9.98 -16.88 -1.32
C GLY A 22 9.73 -16.97 0.18
N VAL A 23 10.54 -16.26 0.97
CA VAL A 23 10.47 -16.24 2.44
C VAL A 23 9.20 -15.57 3.01
N GLY A 24 8.48 -14.79 2.20
CA GLY A 24 7.24 -14.12 2.61
C GLY A 24 6.00 -15.01 2.64
N GLU A 25 6.04 -16.17 1.98
CA GLU A 25 4.87 -17.07 1.85
C GLU A 25 4.34 -17.59 3.21
N PRO A 26 5.20 -18.06 4.14
CA PRO A 26 4.74 -18.46 5.47
C PRO A 26 4.14 -17.31 6.29
N VAL A 27 4.72 -16.11 6.18
CA VAL A 27 4.26 -14.91 6.89
C VAL A 27 2.88 -14.48 6.38
N SER A 28 2.71 -14.43 5.06
CA SER A 28 1.43 -14.16 4.42
C SER A 28 0.36 -15.19 4.83
N SER A 29 0.70 -16.48 4.84
CA SER A 29 -0.22 -17.56 5.26
C SER A 29 -0.66 -17.39 6.72
N PHE A 30 0.30 -17.12 7.63
CA PHE A 30 0.01 -16.86 9.04
C PHE A 30 -0.90 -15.64 9.23
N LEU A 31 -0.60 -14.52 8.56
CA LEU A 31 -1.40 -13.30 8.65
C LEU A 31 -2.81 -13.50 8.09
N ARG A 32 -2.97 -14.25 7.00
CA ARG A 32 -4.29 -14.63 6.49
C ARG A 32 -5.08 -15.47 7.47
N GLN A 33 -4.44 -16.39 8.19
CA GLN A 33 -5.09 -17.17 9.23
C GLN A 33 -5.57 -16.29 10.39
N ALA A 34 -4.78 -15.30 10.80
CA ALA A 34 -5.09 -14.41 11.92
C ALA A 34 -6.10 -13.30 11.58
N LEU A 35 -6.03 -12.72 10.38
CA LEU A 35 -6.76 -11.50 9.99
C LEU A 35 -7.80 -11.73 8.88
N GLY A 36 -7.86 -12.95 8.33
CA GLY A 36 -8.85 -13.36 7.34
C GLY A 36 -8.68 -12.72 5.97
N SER A 37 -9.80 -12.43 5.31
CA SER A 37 -9.84 -11.91 3.93
C SER A 37 -9.32 -10.48 3.76
N LYS A 38 -8.91 -9.81 4.85
CA LYS A 38 -8.28 -8.48 4.80
C LYS A 38 -6.83 -8.56 4.32
N VAL A 39 -6.19 -9.72 4.39
CA VAL A 39 -4.80 -9.92 3.94
C VAL A 39 -4.82 -10.51 2.53
N ILE A 40 -4.26 -9.76 1.60
CA ILE A 40 -4.13 -10.14 0.19
C ILE A 40 -2.66 -10.48 -0.05
N PRO A 41 -2.32 -11.74 -0.38
CA PRO A 41 -0.96 -12.08 -0.76
C PRO A 41 -0.64 -11.42 -2.10
N PHE A 42 0.53 -10.81 -2.17
CA PHE A 42 1.04 -10.23 -3.41
C PHE A 42 2.26 -11.03 -3.87
N THR A 43 2.19 -11.57 -5.09
CA THR A 43 3.31 -12.30 -5.69
C THR A 43 4.04 -11.38 -6.67
N PHE A 44 5.29 -11.04 -6.35
CA PHE A 44 6.17 -10.31 -7.25
C PHE A 44 6.58 -11.17 -8.45
N THR A 45 6.14 -10.72 -9.61
CA THR A 45 6.59 -11.16 -10.93
C THR A 45 7.06 -9.93 -11.70
N GLN A 46 7.71 -10.11 -12.85
CA GLN A 46 8.07 -8.96 -13.69
C GLN A 46 6.85 -8.09 -14.06
N ARG A 47 5.70 -8.72 -14.37
CA ARG A 47 4.48 -8.01 -14.74
C ARG A 47 3.86 -7.30 -13.54
N SER A 48 3.61 -8.02 -12.45
CA SER A 48 2.95 -7.45 -11.27
C SER A 48 3.80 -6.36 -10.60
N LYS A 49 5.14 -6.49 -10.60
CA LYS A 49 6.03 -5.41 -10.15
C LYS A 49 5.95 -4.20 -11.08
N SER A 50 5.88 -4.39 -12.39
CA SER A 50 5.70 -3.27 -13.33
C SER A 50 4.39 -2.52 -13.09
N GLU A 51 3.30 -3.25 -12.90
CA GLU A 51 1.97 -2.67 -12.63
C GLU A 51 1.98 -1.87 -11.33
N LEU A 52 2.56 -2.41 -10.24
CA LEU A 52 2.75 -1.68 -8.98
C LEU A 52 3.48 -0.35 -9.17
N GLY A 53 4.58 -0.36 -9.94
CA GLY A 53 5.35 0.84 -10.16
C GLY A 53 4.57 1.90 -10.95
N PHE A 54 3.81 1.51 -11.96
CA PHE A 54 2.96 2.44 -12.71
C PHE A 54 1.82 2.99 -11.85
N ASN A 55 1.20 2.15 -11.00
CA ASN A 55 0.17 2.58 -10.06
C ASN A 55 0.73 3.58 -9.04
N LEU A 56 1.95 3.34 -8.55
CA LEU A 56 2.65 4.27 -7.66
C LEU A 56 2.92 5.61 -8.34
N LEU A 57 3.47 5.62 -9.56
CA LEU A 57 3.69 6.85 -10.33
C LEU A 57 2.38 7.62 -10.56
N ALA A 58 1.29 6.91 -10.90
CA ALA A 58 -0.02 7.52 -11.07
C ALA A 58 -0.52 8.15 -9.75
N ALA A 59 -0.31 7.50 -8.61
CA ALA A 59 -0.69 8.04 -7.30
C ALA A 59 0.13 9.28 -6.91
N ILE A 60 1.45 9.26 -7.15
CA ILE A 60 2.34 10.42 -6.94
C ILE A 60 1.90 11.59 -7.81
N ASN A 61 1.79 11.39 -9.12
CA ASN A 61 1.52 12.46 -10.08
C ASN A 61 0.11 13.05 -9.96
N SER A 62 -0.84 12.31 -9.37
CA SER A 62 -2.19 12.82 -9.08
C SER A 62 -2.32 13.46 -7.70
N GLY A 63 -1.24 13.56 -6.92
CA GLY A 63 -1.25 14.18 -5.59
C GLY A 63 -2.06 13.38 -4.56
N ARG A 64 -2.28 12.07 -4.79
CA ARG A 64 -3.09 11.20 -3.92
C ARG A 64 -2.30 10.61 -2.75
N LEU A 65 -1.02 10.93 -2.62
CA LEU A 65 -0.16 10.39 -1.57
C LEU A 65 0.11 11.43 -0.48
N LYS A 66 -0.12 11.00 0.75
CA LYS A 66 0.42 11.61 1.96
C LYS A 66 1.24 10.54 2.67
N VAL A 67 2.50 10.85 2.94
CA VAL A 67 3.46 9.94 3.57
C VAL A 67 3.94 10.54 4.89
N TYR A 68 5.05 10.05 5.43
CA TYR A 68 5.63 10.46 6.71
C TYR A 68 5.61 11.98 6.92
N LYS A 69 5.26 12.37 8.15
CA LYS A 69 5.46 13.73 8.63
C LYS A 69 6.97 13.96 8.68
N GLY A 70 7.46 15.11 8.20
CA GLY A 70 8.86 15.52 8.32
C GLY A 70 9.24 15.89 9.75
N ASP A 71 9.01 14.98 10.69
CA ASP A 71 9.25 15.15 12.13
C ASP A 71 10.66 14.73 12.56
N GLY A 72 11.47 14.25 11.62
CA GLY A 72 12.84 13.83 11.87
C GLY A 72 12.95 12.45 12.52
N SER A 73 11.87 11.67 12.58
CA SER A 73 11.92 10.25 12.97
C SER A 73 12.88 9.44 12.08
N ALA A 74 13.46 8.37 12.64
CA ALA A 74 14.37 7.51 11.91
C ALA A 74 13.68 6.89 10.68
N GLU A 75 12.43 6.46 10.86
CA GLU A 75 11.59 5.90 9.81
C GLU A 75 11.29 6.93 8.71
N SER A 76 10.99 8.19 9.07
CA SER A 76 10.81 9.23 8.05
C SER A 76 12.09 9.52 7.28
N GLN A 77 13.25 9.52 7.96
CA GLN A 77 14.53 9.77 7.30
C GLN A 77 14.89 8.64 6.35
N GLU A 78 14.72 7.39 6.79
CA GLU A 78 15.00 6.20 5.99
C GLU A 78 14.06 6.12 4.78
N PHE A 79 12.76 6.36 4.98
CA PHE A 79 11.79 6.46 3.90
C PHE A 79 12.25 7.46 2.82
N TRP A 80 12.60 8.69 3.20
CA TRP A 80 13.00 9.70 2.22
C TRP A 80 14.33 9.36 1.54
N GLN A 81 15.28 8.77 2.25
CA GLN A 81 16.53 8.29 1.66
C GLN A 81 16.28 7.23 0.58
N GLU A 82 15.40 6.25 0.84
CA GLU A 82 15.03 5.26 -0.16
C GLU A 82 14.34 5.90 -1.37
N MET A 83 13.38 6.81 -1.15
CA MET A 83 12.65 7.49 -2.22
C MET A 83 13.57 8.34 -3.11
N GLU A 84 14.59 8.98 -2.55
CA GLU A 84 15.59 9.76 -3.30
C GLU A 84 16.54 8.86 -4.13
N LYS A 85 16.88 7.69 -3.59
CA LYS A 85 17.77 6.71 -4.24
C LYS A 85 17.03 5.80 -5.22
N ALA A 86 15.70 5.77 -5.18
CA ALA A 86 14.89 4.97 -6.07
C ALA A 86 15.21 5.23 -7.54
N ARG A 87 15.26 4.16 -8.33
CA ARG A 87 15.51 4.18 -9.77
C ARG A 87 14.40 3.42 -10.49
N SER A 88 14.16 3.79 -11.74
CA SER A 88 13.29 3.05 -12.66
C SER A 88 14.08 2.61 -13.90
N GLN A 89 13.85 1.37 -14.32
CA GLN A 89 14.40 0.80 -15.54
C GLN A 89 13.25 0.32 -16.42
N TYR A 90 13.08 0.96 -17.58
CA TYR A 90 12.09 0.60 -18.58
C TYR A 90 12.66 -0.42 -19.55
N ARG A 91 11.88 -1.46 -19.86
CA ARG A 91 12.25 -2.53 -20.78
C ARG A 91 11.48 -2.40 -22.10
N PRO A 92 11.99 -2.95 -23.23
CA PRO A 92 11.32 -2.88 -24.54
C PRO A 92 9.90 -3.47 -24.57
N ASN A 93 9.60 -4.43 -23.68
CA ASN A 93 8.27 -5.01 -23.53
C ASN A 93 7.30 -4.13 -22.72
N GLN A 94 7.60 -2.83 -22.58
CA GLN A 94 6.79 -1.85 -21.84
C GLN A 94 6.63 -2.16 -20.34
N THR A 95 7.47 -3.05 -19.79
CA THR A 95 7.51 -3.27 -18.35
C THR A 95 8.54 -2.35 -17.69
N MET A 96 8.23 -1.92 -16.48
CA MET A 96 9.12 -1.16 -15.61
C MET A 96 9.61 -2.05 -14.48
N ASN A 97 10.89 -1.96 -14.16
CA ASN A 97 11.42 -2.35 -12.85
C ASN A 97 11.70 -1.08 -12.05
N PHE A 98 11.42 -1.08 -10.76
CA PHE A 98 11.79 0.00 -9.85
C PHE A 98 12.40 -0.60 -8.58
N TYR A 99 13.44 0.05 -8.07
CA TYR A 99 14.29 -0.48 -6.99
C TYR A 99 15.18 0.62 -6.42
N VAL A 100 15.71 0.39 -5.23
CA VAL A 100 16.92 1.07 -4.72
C VAL A 100 18.11 0.16 -5.03
N ASP A 101 19.21 0.73 -5.52
CA ASP A 101 20.44 -0.04 -5.72
C ASP A 101 20.88 -0.66 -4.38
N PRO A 102 21.04 -2.00 -4.26
CA PRO A 102 21.43 -2.64 -3.00
C PRO A 102 22.75 -2.12 -2.42
N ALA A 103 23.63 -1.53 -3.24
CA ALA A 103 24.85 -0.88 -2.76
C ALA A 103 24.58 0.45 -2.04
N GLN A 104 23.39 1.04 -2.21
CA GLN A 104 22.99 2.34 -1.67
C GLN A 104 21.97 2.24 -0.53
N GLY A 105 21.42 1.03 -0.29
CA GLY A 105 20.49 0.75 0.80
C GLY A 105 19.44 -0.29 0.40
N HIS A 106 18.47 -0.47 1.30
CA HIS A 106 17.30 -1.31 1.08
C HIS A 106 16.22 -0.58 0.27
N ASP A 107 15.22 -1.33 -0.23
CA ASP A 107 14.03 -0.79 -0.91
C ASP A 107 12.71 -1.15 -0.18
N ASP A 108 12.79 -1.47 1.12
CA ASP A 108 11.67 -1.97 1.91
C ASP A 108 10.54 -0.94 2.04
N PHE A 109 10.86 0.34 2.28
CA PHE A 109 9.87 1.41 2.32
C PHE A 109 9.31 1.71 0.93
N LEU A 110 10.15 1.68 -0.11
CA LEU A 110 9.70 1.87 -1.48
C LEU A 110 8.71 0.78 -1.92
N MET A 111 9.02 -0.50 -1.62
CA MET A 111 8.12 -1.62 -1.91
C MET A 111 6.85 -1.55 -1.06
N SER A 112 6.96 -1.25 0.23
CA SER A 112 5.81 -1.12 1.12
C SER A 112 4.85 0.00 0.69
N LEU A 113 5.38 1.12 0.22
CA LEU A 113 4.57 2.21 -0.33
C LEU A 113 3.81 1.76 -1.58
N ALA A 114 4.48 1.07 -2.51
CA ALA A 114 3.85 0.57 -3.73
C ALA A 114 2.71 -0.42 -3.41
N LEU A 115 2.93 -1.36 -2.48
CA LEU A 115 1.90 -2.29 -2.02
C LEU A 115 0.75 -1.58 -1.32
N THR A 116 1.03 -0.52 -0.56
CA THR A 116 -0.01 0.30 0.08
C THR A 116 -0.90 0.99 -0.94
N VAL A 117 -0.31 1.52 -2.02
CA VAL A 117 -1.08 2.13 -3.14
C VAL A 117 -1.96 1.09 -3.82
N GLU A 118 -1.43 -0.10 -4.06
CA GLU A 118 -2.18 -1.19 -4.68
C GLU A 118 -3.36 -1.64 -3.81
N ALA A 119 -3.12 -1.82 -2.51
CA ALA A 119 -4.17 -2.16 -1.56
C ALA A 119 -5.25 -1.07 -1.48
N ALA A 120 -4.85 0.21 -1.56
CA ALA A 120 -5.77 1.34 -1.57
C ALA A 120 -6.64 1.41 -2.83
N SER A 121 -6.22 0.82 -3.96
CA SER A 121 -7.05 0.77 -5.18
C SER A 121 -8.34 -0.04 -4.99
N GLN A 122 -8.35 -0.96 -4.02
CA GLN A 122 -9.47 -1.83 -3.68
C GLN A 122 -10.35 -1.23 -2.56
N TYR A 123 -10.03 -0.02 -2.11
CA TYR A 123 -10.77 0.66 -1.05
C TYR A 123 -12.18 1.05 -1.51
N VAL A 124 -13.19 0.64 -0.73
CA VAL A 124 -14.58 1.03 -0.96
C VAL A 124 -15.06 1.88 0.24
N PRO A 125 -15.39 3.17 0.03
CA PRO A 125 -15.98 3.99 1.08
C PRO A 125 -17.31 3.38 1.54
N ARG A 126 -17.51 3.23 2.85
CA ARG A 126 -18.81 2.86 3.42
C ARG A 126 -19.60 4.12 3.77
N GLY A 127 -20.77 4.26 3.17
CA GLY A 127 -21.76 5.26 3.58
C GLY A 127 -22.66 4.69 4.68
N ALA A 128 -22.89 5.45 5.74
CA ALA A 128 -23.92 5.11 6.71
C ALA A 128 -25.30 5.28 6.05
N ARG A 129 -26.13 4.23 6.06
CA ARG A 129 -27.56 4.36 5.76
C ARG A 129 -28.29 4.41 7.10
N GLY A 130 -28.84 5.57 7.46
CA GLY A 130 -29.75 5.65 8.60
C GLY A 130 -31.03 4.89 8.28
N SER A 131 -31.44 3.96 9.16
CA SER A 131 -32.80 3.44 9.13
C SER A 131 -33.69 4.41 9.90
N MET A 132 -34.67 5.02 9.24
CA MET A 132 -35.77 5.67 9.93
C MET A 132 -36.61 4.55 10.54
N THR A 133 -36.50 4.35 11.85
CA THR A 133 -37.45 3.53 12.60
C THR A 133 -38.54 4.50 13.06
N GLU A 134 -39.75 4.34 12.52
CA GLU A 134 -40.98 5.01 12.98
C GLU A 134 -41.40 4.52 14.37
#